data_AF-A0AAW3DQG8-F1
#
_entry.id   AF-A0AAW3DQG8-F1
#
_cell.length_a   1.000
_cell.length_b   1.000
_cell.length_c   1.000
_cell.angle_alpha   90.00
_cell.angle_beta   90.00
_cell.angle_gamma   90.00
#
_symmetry.space_group_name_H-M   'P 1'
#
loop_
_entity.id
_entity.type
_entity.pdbx_description
1 polymer ?
#
loop_
_entity_poly.entity_id
_entity_poly.type
_entity_poly.pdbx_seq_one_letter_code
_entity_poly.pdbx_strand_id
1 'polypeptide(L)'
;TPSYFVTKEAPARISSMAKGTKLIVVVRDPVTRAISDYTQTLSKKPDIPTFESLTFKNRTTGLIDTSWSAIQIGIYAKHLENWLLYFPIGQILFVSGERLISDPAGE
;
A
#
# COMPACT_ATOMS: atom_id res chain seq x y z
N THR A 1 -8.62 6.18 6.17
CA THR A 1 -8.83 4.74 5.91
C THR A 1 -7.77 4.22 4.94
N PRO A 2 -6.73 3.50 5.40
CA PRO A 2 -5.61 3.06 4.55
C PRO A 2 -6.03 2.16 3.38
N SER A 3 -7.05 1.32 3.56
CA SER A 3 -7.55 0.39 2.54
C SER A 3 -8.12 1.06 1.29
N TYR A 4 -8.45 2.36 1.32
CA TYR A 4 -8.95 3.06 0.14
C TYR A 4 -7.96 3.01 -1.01
N PHE A 5 -6.66 3.11 -0.74
CA PHE A 5 -5.65 3.18 -1.80
C PHE A 5 -5.69 1.97 -2.75
N VAL A 6 -6.04 0.79 -2.22
CA VAL A 6 -6.11 -0.47 -2.99
C VAL A 6 -7.54 -0.88 -3.36
N THR A 7 -8.54 -0.08 -3.00
CA THR A 7 -9.95 -0.36 -3.31
C THR A 7 -10.29 0.16 -4.71
N LYS A 8 -10.66 -0.75 -5.63
CA LYS A 8 -10.86 -0.43 -7.05
C LYS A 8 -11.88 0.69 -7.30
N GLU A 9 -13.00 0.69 -6.56
CA GLU A 9 -14.09 1.64 -6.74
C GLU A 9 -13.88 2.97 -5.98
N ALA A 10 -12.88 3.04 -5.09
CA ALA A 10 -12.69 4.21 -4.23
C ALA A 10 -12.41 5.50 -5.02
N PRO A 11 -11.52 5.53 -6.03
CA PRO A 11 -11.26 6.76 -6.79
C PRO A 11 -12.52 7.32 -7.44
N ALA A 12 -13.32 6.47 -8.10
CA ALA A 12 -14.56 6.86 -8.76
C ALA A 12 -15.56 7.45 -7.76
N ARG A 13 -15.77 6.79 -6.62
CA ARG A 13 -16.73 7.23 -5.59
C ARG A 13 -16.32 8.56 -4.97
N ILE A 14 -15.04 8.74 -4.64
CA ILE A 14 -14.53 9.96 -4.02
C ILE A 14 -14.59 11.13 -5.02
N SER A 15 -14.22 10.89 -6.28
CA SER A 15 -14.33 11.90 -7.35
C SER A 15 -15.78 12.35 -7.58
N SER A 16 -16.73 11.40 -7.57
CA SER A 16 -18.17 11.72 -7.70
C SER A 16 -18.73 12.51 -6.52
N MET A 17 -18.19 12.30 -5.31
CA MET A 17 -18.59 13.07 -4.13
C MET A 17 -18.13 14.53 -4.23
N ALA A 18 -16.84 14.76 -4.53
CA ALA A 18 -16.29 16.09 -4.72
C ALA A 18 -15.00 16.04 -5.55
N LYS A 19 -15.05 16.58 -6.78
CA LYS A 19 -13.90 16.62 -7.71
C LYS A 19 -12.69 17.37 -7.16
N GLY A 20 -12.90 18.35 -6.27
CA GLY A 20 -11.84 19.14 -5.63
C GLY A 20 -11.17 18.46 -4.42
N THR A 21 -11.52 17.22 -4.10
CA THR A 21 -10.93 16.49 -2.96
C THR A 21 -9.42 16.39 -3.13
N LYS A 22 -8.66 16.76 -2.10
CA LYS A 22 -7.21 16.50 -2.02
C LYS A 22 -6.97 15.17 -1.32
N LEU A 23 -5.99 14.43 -1.81
CA LEU A 23 -5.66 13.08 -1.37
C LEU A 23 -4.25 13.08 -0.77
N ILE A 24 -4.06 12.34 0.32
CA ILE A 24 -2.75 12.13 0.94
C ILE A 24 -2.49 10.63 0.95
N VAL A 25 -1.31 10.23 0.47
CA VAL A 25 -0.82 8.85 0.47
C VAL A 25 0.51 8.82 1.21
N VAL A 26 0.51 8.26 2.42
CA VAL A 26 1.74 8.01 3.17
C VAL A 26 2.35 6.70 2.66
N VAL A 27 3.49 6.78 2.00
CA VAL A 27 4.21 5.63 1.43
C VAL A 27 5.37 5.23 2.33
N ARG A 28 5.82 3.99 2.20
CA ARG A 28 6.98 3.43 2.91
C ARG A 28 7.72 2.51 1.95
N ASP A 29 8.98 2.18 2.22
CA ASP A 29 9.66 1.07 1.54
C ASP A 29 8.73 -0.17 1.50
N PRO A 30 8.39 -0.70 0.30
CA PRO A 30 7.42 -1.77 0.14
C PRO A 30 7.83 -3.08 0.85
N VAL A 31 9.13 -3.33 1.03
CA VAL A 31 9.66 -4.49 1.78
C VAL A 31 9.33 -4.33 3.26
N THR A 32 9.72 -3.20 3.86
CA THR A 32 9.46 -2.98 5.29
C THR A 32 7.97 -2.86 5.60
N ARG A 33 7.19 -2.32 4.66
CA ARG A 33 5.73 -2.27 4.72
C ARG A 33 5.12 -3.68 4.69
N ALA A 34 5.58 -4.56 3.80
CA ALA A 34 5.10 -5.95 3.73
C ALA A 34 5.39 -6.73 5.02
N ILE A 35 6.59 -6.57 5.58
CA ILE A 35 6.95 -7.18 6.87
C ILE A 35 6.04 -6.65 7.98
N SER A 36 5.81 -5.34 8.03
CA SER A 36 4.92 -4.73 9.02
C SER A 36 3.48 -5.25 8.94
N ASP A 37 2.96 -5.44 7.73
CA ASP A 37 1.62 -6.00 7.47
C ASP A 37 1.51 -7.45 7.95
N TYR A 38 2.55 -8.24 7.66
CA TYR A 38 2.69 -9.60 8.17
C TYR A 38 2.76 -9.64 9.70
N THR A 39 3.59 -8.81 10.34
CA THR A 39 3.71 -8.74 11.81
C THR A 39 2.38 -8.39 12.47
N GLN A 40 1.61 -7.45 11.88
CA GLN A 40 0.28 -7.13 12.36
C GLN A 40 -0.67 -8.34 12.25
N THR A 41 -0.62 -9.09 11.14
CA THR A 41 -1.43 -10.30 10.96
C THR A 41 -1.05 -11.39 11.95
N LEU A 42 0.25 -11.61 12.15
CA LEU A 42 0.80 -12.58 13.12
C LEU A 42 0.34 -12.28 14.54
N SER A 43 0.35 -11.00 14.94
CA SER A 43 -0.10 -10.58 16.28
C SER A 43 -1.57 -10.92 16.58
N LYS A 44 -2.40 -11.05 15.53
CA LYS A 44 -3.83 -11.39 15.64
C LYS A 44 -4.11 -12.87 15.41
N LYS A 45 -3.24 -13.54 14.65
CA LYS A 45 -3.33 -14.96 14.30
C LYS A 45 -1.93 -15.58 14.39
N PRO A 46 -1.53 -16.13 15.55
CA PRO A 46 -0.17 -16.62 15.77
C PRO A 46 0.17 -17.84 14.90
N ASP A 47 -0.82 -18.62 14.48
CA ASP A 47 -0.63 -19.87 13.72
C ASP A 47 -0.56 -19.67 12.19
N ILE A 48 -0.03 -18.55 11.71
CA ILE A 48 0.20 -18.33 10.28
C ILE A 48 1.60 -18.83 9.85
N PRO A 49 1.80 -19.20 8.56
CA PRO A 49 3.12 -19.54 8.05
C PRO A 49 4.12 -18.37 8.20
N THR A 50 5.41 -18.66 8.05
CA THR A 50 6.46 -17.62 8.09
C THR A 50 6.32 -16.64 6.93
N PHE A 51 6.89 -15.44 7.08
CA PHE A 51 6.91 -14.43 6.02
C PHE A 51 7.51 -14.98 4.71
N GLU A 52 8.62 -15.71 4.81
CA GLU A 52 9.30 -16.32 3.66
C GLU A 52 8.41 -17.37 2.98
N SER A 53 7.64 -18.15 3.76
CA SER A 53 6.73 -19.15 3.20
C SER A 53 5.58 -18.52 2.43
N LEU A 54 5.08 -17.36 2.86
CA LEU A 54 3.99 -16.64 2.20
C LEU A 54 4.47 -15.80 1.00
N THR A 55 5.75 -15.46 0.98
CA THR A 55 6.34 -14.58 -0.04
C THR A 55 6.44 -15.25 -1.41
N PHE A 56 6.65 -16.57 -1.47
CA PHE A 56 6.94 -17.27 -2.72
C PHE A 56 5.83 -18.25 -3.11
N LYS A 57 5.35 -18.16 -4.36
CA LYS A 57 4.59 -19.25 -5.01
C LYS A 57 5.46 -20.46 -5.25
N ASN A 58 6.71 -20.23 -5.62
CA ASN A 58 7.72 -21.26 -5.80
C ASN A 58 9.07 -20.74 -5.32
N ARG A 59 9.52 -21.26 -4.17
CA ARG A 59 10.77 -20.85 -3.53
C ARG A 59 12.00 -21.27 -4.33
N THR A 60 11.94 -22.40 -5.03
CA THR A 60 13.06 -22.93 -5.83
C THR A 60 13.34 -22.05 -7.05
N THR A 61 12.30 -21.52 -7.70
CA THR A 61 12.45 -20.63 -8.85
C THR A 61 12.52 -19.16 -8.47
N GLY A 62 12.33 -18.82 -7.20
CA GLY A 62 12.23 -17.42 -6.74
C GLY A 62 10.95 -16.71 -7.17
N LEU A 63 9.92 -17.45 -7.62
CA LEU A 63 8.66 -16.85 -8.07
C LEU A 63 7.87 -16.31 -6.87
N ILE A 64 7.79 -14.98 -6.78
CA ILE A 64 7.07 -14.25 -5.73
C ILE A 64 5.55 -14.38 -5.90
N ASP A 65 4.84 -14.53 -4.79
CA ASP A 65 3.38 -14.49 -4.75
C ASP A 65 2.84 -13.05 -4.74
N THR A 66 2.71 -12.47 -5.93
CA THR A 66 2.11 -11.12 -6.09
C THR A 66 0.61 -11.06 -5.81
N SER A 67 -0.07 -12.19 -5.56
CA SER A 67 -1.47 -12.24 -5.14
C SER A 67 -1.64 -12.15 -3.62
N TRP A 68 -0.58 -12.35 -2.84
CA TRP A 68 -0.62 -12.13 -1.40
C TRP A 68 -0.76 -10.63 -1.09
N SER A 69 -1.73 -10.27 -0.25
CA SER A 69 -2.08 -8.87 0.05
C SER A 69 -0.88 -8.05 0.56
N ALA A 70 -0.02 -8.64 1.39
CA ALA A 70 1.16 -7.96 1.92
C ALA A 70 2.18 -7.59 0.83
N ILE A 71 2.18 -8.27 -0.31
CA ILE A 71 3.01 -7.88 -1.46
C ILE A 71 2.23 -6.94 -2.37
N GLN A 72 0.97 -7.29 -2.65
CA GLN A 72 0.12 -6.56 -3.59
C GLN A 72 -0.06 -5.08 -3.21
N ILE A 73 -0.23 -4.76 -1.92
CA ILE A 73 -0.38 -3.37 -1.45
C ILE A 73 0.87 -2.53 -1.74
N GLY A 74 2.06 -3.13 -1.71
CA GLY A 74 3.34 -2.45 -1.95
C GLY A 74 3.61 -2.07 -3.41
N ILE A 75 2.77 -2.53 -4.35
CA ILE A 75 2.89 -2.22 -5.78
C ILE A 75 2.24 -0.85 -6.06
N TYR A 76 2.80 0.21 -5.47
CA TYR A 76 2.16 1.52 -5.42
C TYR A 76 1.83 2.10 -6.80
N ALA A 77 2.72 1.93 -7.78
CA ALA A 77 2.51 2.41 -9.14
C ALA A 77 1.22 1.87 -9.77
N LYS A 78 0.96 0.56 -9.62
CA LYS A 78 -0.25 -0.10 -10.13
C LYS A 78 -1.52 0.47 -9.51
N HIS A 79 -1.50 0.75 -8.21
CA HIS A 79 -2.64 1.36 -7.53
C HIS A 79 -2.83 2.80 -7.98
N LEU A 80 -1.74 3.57 -8.07
CA LEU A 80 -1.75 4.95 -8.50
C LEU A 80 -2.33 5.13 -9.91
N GLU A 81 -2.05 4.22 -10.86
CA GLU A 81 -2.67 4.25 -12.19
C GLU A 81 -4.20 4.33 -12.13
N ASN A 82 -4.84 3.58 -11.22
CA ASN A 82 -6.30 3.62 -11.04
C ASN A 82 -6.77 4.96 -10.45
N TRP A 83 -5.99 5.56 -9.55
CA TRP A 83 -6.31 6.88 -8.97
C TRP A 83 -6.18 8.01 -10.00
N LEU A 84 -5.18 7.94 -10.88
CA LEU A 84 -4.92 8.94 -11.91
C LEU A 84 -5.98 8.98 -13.03
N LEU A 85 -6.84 7.96 -13.13
CA LEU A 85 -8.03 8.01 -13.99
C LEU A 85 -9.07 9.05 -13.54
N TYR A 86 -9.03 9.45 -12.26
CA TYR A 86 -10.06 10.30 -11.64
C TYR A 86 -9.51 11.58 -11.00
N PHE A 87 -8.24 11.58 -10.59
CA PHE A 87 -7.59 12.71 -9.93
C PHE A 87 -6.31 13.12 -10.69
N PRO A 88 -6.12 14.40 -11.00
CA PRO A 88 -4.84 14.89 -11.49
C PRO A 88 -3.77 14.75 -10.40
N ILE A 89 -2.51 14.53 -10.80
CA ILE A 89 -1.40 14.31 -9.86
C ILE A 89 -1.25 15.45 -8.83
N GLY A 90 -1.55 16.70 -9.21
CA GLY A 90 -1.49 17.86 -8.32
C GLY A 90 -2.51 17.84 -7.16
N GLN A 91 -3.48 16.93 -7.17
CA GLN A 91 -4.40 16.69 -6.05
C GLN A 91 -3.94 15.58 -5.10
N ILE A 92 -2.81 14.92 -5.38
CA ILE A 92 -2.29 13.81 -4.59
C ILE A 92 -0.95 14.21 -3.99
N LEU A 93 -0.90 14.28 -2.67
CA LEU A 93 0.34 14.44 -1.91
C LEU A 93 0.87 13.07 -1.50
N PHE A 94 2.12 12.78 -1.84
CA PHE A 94 2.84 11.62 -1.34
C PHE A 94 3.73 12.04 -0.18
N VAL A 95 3.54 11.39 0.96
CA VAL A 95 4.28 11.64 2.19
C VAL A 95 5.23 10.47 2.42
N SER A 96 6.49 10.73 2.74
CA SER A 96 7.46 9.70 3.12
C SER A 96 7.20 9.25 4.56
N GLY A 97 6.87 7.98 4.73
CA GLY A 97 6.73 7.36 6.04
C GLY A 97 8.05 7.30 6.80
N GLU A 98 9.18 7.13 6.10
CA GLU A 98 10.51 7.18 6.70
C GLU A 98 10.82 8.58 7.25
N ARG A 99 10.56 9.63 6.47
CA ARG A 99 10.81 11.01 6.89
C ARG A 99 9.85 11.47 7.98
N LEU A 100 8.59 11.01 7.93
CA LEU A 100 7.63 11.25 9.01
C LEU A 100 8.08 10.65 10.36
N ILE A 101 8.98 9.66 10.36
CA ILE A 101 9.59 9.12 11.59
C ILE A 101 10.83 9.94 11.99
N SER A 102 11.73 10.24 11.05
CA SER A 102 13.02 10.85 11.34
C SER A 102 12.98 12.38 11.50
N ASP A 103 12.10 13.06 10.76
CA ASP A 103 11.88 14.51 10.75
C ASP A 103 10.38 14.82 10.53
N PRO A 104 9.53 14.64 11.55
CA PRO A 104 8.08 14.87 11.41
C PRO A 104 7.70 16.32 11.14
N ALA A 105 8.57 17.29 11.49
CA ALA A 105 8.29 18.71 11.34
C ALA A 105 8.60 19.23 9.92
N GLY A 106 9.54 18.58 9.23
CA GLY A 106 9.90 18.93 7.85
C GLY A 106 9.04 18.25 6.78
N GLU A 107 8.19 17.30 7.17
CA GLU A 107 7.27 16.58 6.29
C GLU A 107 5.92 17.29 6.15
#